data_AF-A0A6N6L309-F1
#
_entry.id   AF-A0A6N6L309-F1
#
_cell.length_a   1.000
_cell.length_b   1.000
_cell.length_c   1.000
_cell.angle_alpha   90.00
_cell.angle_beta   90.00
_cell.angle_gamma   90.00
#
_symmetry.space_group_name_H-M   'P 1'
#
loop_
_entity.id
_entity.type
_entity.pdbx_description
1 polymer ?
#
loop_
_entity_poly.entity_id
_entity_poly.type
_entity_poly.pdbx_seq_one_letter_code
_entity_poly.pdbx_strand_id
1 'polypeptide(L)'
;MFQRFQPIFGLTTILLFASIACSLPGLSGENDPDSPYQMGLAAIEQGNFEEAHQHFDDAVFENLKHAEAYYYRAYALHQTLIVEPPALVPPTKPPDPEIPDPPPEPVDQSDSEAVAAYLEQLQEYQNEIAALQVDAEDEFREYENAIVEYQAAAVEQNQAWVMQLTQAYEPIFDDINMAIELGLPAELELQARDLLASYWDTP
;
A
#
# COMPACT_ATOMS: atom_id res chain seq x y z
N MET A 1 -44.67 61.93 -13.64
CA MET A 1 -46.07 61.99 -14.07
C MET A 1 -46.86 61.13 -13.10
N PHE A 2 -47.80 61.76 -12.38
CA PHE A 2 -48.55 61.21 -11.25
C PHE A 2 -49.55 60.12 -11.64
N GLN A 3 -50.01 59.39 -10.61
CA GLN A 3 -51.19 58.50 -10.48
C GLN A 3 -50.83 57.01 -10.35
N ARG A 4 -51.37 56.20 -9.41
CA ARG A 4 -52.49 56.32 -8.45
C ARG A 4 -52.38 55.10 -7.49
N PHE A 5 -52.73 55.22 -6.19
CA PHE A 5 -53.95 54.64 -5.55
C PHE A 5 -54.08 53.10 -5.77
N GLN A 6 -54.17 52.20 -4.78
CA GLN A 6 -54.67 52.22 -3.40
C GLN A 6 -54.14 51.01 -2.57
N PRO A 7 -54.38 51.00 -1.24
CA PRO A 7 -53.91 50.01 -0.28
C PRO A 7 -54.96 48.92 0.08
N ILE A 8 -54.63 48.20 1.16
CA ILE A 8 -55.46 47.54 2.17
C ILE A 8 -55.71 46.03 2.05
N PHE A 9 -55.51 45.39 3.22
CA PHE A 9 -56.07 44.15 3.75
C PHE A 9 -55.28 42.86 3.54
N GLY A 10 -54.78 42.31 4.65
CA GLY A 10 -54.24 40.96 4.70
C GLY A 10 -53.60 40.58 6.04
N LEU A 11 -54.20 41.01 7.15
CA LEU A 11 -53.83 40.58 8.49
C LEU A 11 -54.38 39.17 8.71
N THR A 12 -53.52 38.15 8.61
CA THR A 12 -53.72 36.83 9.22
C THR A 12 -52.37 36.13 9.38
N THR A 13 -51.63 36.58 10.39
CA THR A 13 -50.56 35.80 11.00
C THR A 13 -51.19 34.58 11.68
N ILE A 14 -51.23 33.45 10.98
CA ILE A 14 -51.46 32.15 11.60
C ILE A 14 -50.07 31.52 11.78
N LEU A 15 -49.44 31.84 12.92
CA LEU A 15 -48.37 31.03 13.47
C LEU A 15 -49.00 29.74 14.02
N LEU A 16 -49.20 28.78 13.13
CA LEU A 16 -49.47 27.40 13.51
C LEU A 16 -48.12 26.80 13.90
N PHE A 17 -47.71 27.05 15.14
CA PHE A 17 -46.75 26.18 15.83
C PHE A 17 -47.43 24.82 15.99
N ALA A 18 -47.40 24.02 14.93
CA ALA A 18 -47.49 22.59 15.08
C ALA A 18 -46.29 22.20 15.93
N SER A 19 -46.55 22.03 17.24
CA SER A 19 -45.70 21.25 18.12
C SER A 19 -45.67 19.84 17.57
N ILE A 20 -44.84 19.63 16.56
CA ILE A 20 -44.27 18.32 16.31
C ILE A 20 -43.37 18.11 17.51
N ALA A 21 -43.93 17.55 18.57
CA ALA A 21 -43.17 16.69 19.44
C ALA A 21 -42.66 15.58 18.51
N CYS A 22 -41.52 15.86 17.88
CA CYS A 22 -40.68 14.86 17.27
C CYS A 22 -40.26 14.05 18.49
N SER A 23 -41.02 13.01 18.79
CA SER A 23 -40.55 11.90 19.61
C SER A 23 -39.30 11.41 18.89
N LEU A 24 -38.14 11.98 19.26
CA LEU A 24 -36.85 11.46 18.87
C LEU A 24 -36.88 9.97 19.23
N PRO A 25 -36.80 9.07 18.25
CA PRO A 25 -36.53 7.69 18.56
C PRO A 25 -35.16 7.65 19.26
N GLY A 26 -35.18 7.31 20.54
CA GLY A 26 -34.17 6.46 21.17
C GLY A 26 -32.71 6.84 21.01
N LEU A 27 -32.26 7.83 21.79
CA LEU A 27 -30.97 7.78 22.48
C LEU A 27 -31.05 6.75 23.63
N SER A 28 -31.43 5.51 23.33
CA SER A 28 -31.60 4.44 24.31
C SER A 28 -31.01 3.15 23.74
N GLY A 29 -29.70 3.00 23.90
CA GLY A 29 -28.96 1.81 23.47
C GLY A 29 -27.45 1.92 23.66
N GLU A 30 -26.92 3.14 23.78
CA GLU A 30 -25.47 3.43 23.72
C GLU A 30 -24.62 2.89 24.89
N ASN A 31 -25.26 2.43 25.97
CA ASN A 31 -24.60 1.92 27.18
C ASN A 31 -24.98 0.47 27.51
N ASP A 32 -25.55 -0.27 26.56
CA ASP A 32 -25.66 -1.72 26.74
C ASP A 32 -24.26 -2.34 26.56
N PRO A 33 -23.67 -2.98 27.61
CA PRO A 33 -22.35 -3.60 27.49
C PRO A 33 -22.31 -4.71 26.44
N ASP A 34 -23.47 -5.28 26.09
CA ASP A 34 -23.61 -6.30 25.05
C ASP A 34 -23.91 -5.68 23.66
N SER A 35 -23.88 -4.35 23.51
CA SER A 35 -24.04 -3.70 22.21
C SER A 35 -22.81 -3.93 21.33
N PRO A 36 -22.98 -4.09 20.00
CA PRO A 36 -21.85 -4.30 19.09
C PRO A 36 -20.79 -3.21 19.19
N TYR A 37 -21.19 -1.95 19.38
CA TYR A 37 -20.26 -0.83 19.55
C TYR A 37 -19.34 -0.99 20.78
N GLN A 38 -19.89 -1.33 21.95
CA GLN A 38 -19.10 -1.52 23.18
C GLN A 38 -18.19 -2.77 23.08
N MET A 39 -18.66 -3.83 22.42
CA MET A 39 -17.84 -5.00 22.12
C MET A 39 -16.66 -4.65 21.21
N GLY A 40 -16.88 -3.82 20.19
CA GLY A 40 -15.83 -3.32 19.30
C GLY A 40 -14.76 -2.51 20.05
N LEU A 41 -15.18 -1.62 20.95
CA LEU A 41 -14.25 -0.86 21.80
C LEU A 41 -13.43 -1.78 22.70
N ALA A 42 -14.07 -2.75 23.35
CA ALA A 42 -13.39 -3.73 24.19
C ALA A 42 -12.38 -4.59 23.40
N ALA A 43 -12.66 -4.89 22.13
CA ALA A 43 -11.74 -5.60 21.25
C ALA A 43 -10.53 -4.72 20.85
N ILE A 44 -10.73 -3.42 20.58
CA ILE A 44 -9.62 -2.46 20.37
C ILE A 44 -8.70 -2.42 21.58
N GLU A 45 -9.25 -2.34 22.81
CA GLU A 45 -8.45 -2.32 24.04
C GLU A 45 -7.58 -3.57 24.22
N GLN A 46 -8.04 -4.71 23.67
CA GLN A 46 -7.31 -5.98 23.66
C GLN A 46 -6.31 -6.09 22.48
N GLY A 47 -6.33 -5.13 21.55
CA GLY A 47 -5.53 -5.16 20.32
C GLY A 47 -6.06 -6.15 19.27
N ASN A 48 -7.30 -6.62 19.41
CA ASN A 48 -7.93 -7.53 18.45
C ASN A 48 -8.72 -6.73 17.40
N PHE A 49 -8.00 -6.15 16.44
CA PHE A 49 -8.56 -5.22 15.47
C PHE A 49 -9.50 -5.89 14.44
N GLU A 50 -9.25 -7.15 14.08
CA GLU A 50 -10.13 -7.91 13.19
C GLU A 50 -11.52 -8.16 13.82
N GLU A 51 -11.55 -8.54 15.10
CA GLU A 51 -12.81 -8.72 15.85
C GLU A 51 -13.50 -7.37 16.07
N ALA A 52 -12.74 -6.33 16.41
CA ALA A 52 -13.26 -4.98 16.54
C ALA A 52 -13.95 -4.50 15.26
N HIS A 53 -13.32 -4.71 14.10
CA HIS A 53 -13.90 -4.35 12.80
C HIS A 53 -15.26 -5.02 12.56
N GLN A 54 -15.41 -6.31 12.89
CA GLN A 54 -16.69 -7.02 12.75
C GLN A 54 -17.77 -6.43 13.65
N HIS A 55 -17.44 -6.15 14.91
CA HIS A 55 -18.36 -5.54 15.85
C HIS A 55 -18.81 -4.12 15.45
N PHE A 56 -17.91 -3.32 14.88
CA PHE A 56 -18.29 -2.02 14.34
C PHE A 56 -19.10 -2.11 13.04
N ASP A 57 -18.89 -3.15 12.23
CA ASP A 57 -19.74 -3.41 11.06
C ASP A 57 -21.19 -3.68 11.47
N ASP A 58 -21.39 -4.52 12.51
CA ASP A 58 -22.69 -4.77 13.12
C ASP A 58 -23.29 -3.49 13.72
N ALA A 59 -22.48 -2.67 14.42
CA ALA A 59 -22.94 -1.40 15.01
C ALA A 59 -23.43 -0.40 13.95
N VAL A 60 -22.71 -0.29 12.82
CA VAL A 60 -23.11 0.54 11.68
C VAL A 60 -24.39 0.00 11.04
N PHE A 61 -24.52 -1.33 10.92
CA PHE A 61 -25.72 -1.96 10.38
C PHE A 61 -26.96 -1.69 11.24
N GLU A 62 -26.83 -1.75 12.57
CA GLU A 62 -27.90 -1.46 13.51
C GLU A 62 -28.29 0.03 13.53
N ASN A 63 -27.30 0.91 13.40
CA ASN A 63 -27.52 2.35 13.38
C ASN A 63 -26.62 3.05 12.34
N LEU A 64 -27.17 3.26 11.15
CA LEU A 64 -26.52 3.98 10.05
C LEU A 64 -26.16 5.45 10.36
N LYS A 65 -26.59 6.00 11.50
CA LYS A 65 -26.24 7.35 11.96
C LYS A 65 -25.23 7.37 13.10
N HIS A 66 -24.64 6.23 13.45
CA HIS A 66 -23.66 6.13 14.51
C HIS A 66 -22.28 6.58 14.02
N ALA A 67 -22.03 7.90 14.06
CA ALA A 67 -20.80 8.51 13.55
C ALA A 67 -19.53 7.86 14.11
N GLU A 68 -19.49 7.59 15.41
CA GLU A 68 -18.33 7.00 16.09
C GLU A 68 -18.08 5.54 15.66
N ALA A 69 -19.12 4.77 15.36
CA ALA A 69 -18.95 3.39 14.87
C ALA A 69 -18.25 3.36 13.51
N TYR A 70 -18.57 4.29 12.59
CA TYR A 70 -17.85 4.45 11.33
C TYR A 70 -16.37 4.80 11.57
N TYR A 71 -16.08 5.74 12.47
CA TYR A 71 -14.71 6.11 12.80
C TYR A 71 -13.90 4.92 13.33
N TYR A 72 -14.43 4.19 14.32
CA TYR A 72 -13.71 3.07 14.91
C TYR A 72 -13.62 1.84 13.98
N ARG A 73 -14.59 1.64 13.08
CA ARG A 73 -14.48 0.64 12.00
C ARG A 73 -13.30 0.96 11.09
N ALA A 74 -13.19 2.21 10.63
CA ALA A 74 -12.07 2.67 9.81
C ALA A 74 -10.73 2.55 10.53
N TYR A 75 -10.68 2.93 11.81
CA TYR A 75 -9.50 2.80 12.65
C TYR A 75 -9.06 1.34 12.81
N ALA A 76 -9.98 0.44 13.14
CA ALA A 76 -9.68 -0.98 13.28
C ALA A 76 -9.16 -1.57 11.97
N LEU A 77 -9.80 -1.24 10.84
CA LEU A 77 -9.34 -1.68 9.52
C LEU A 77 -7.93 -1.16 9.21
N HIS A 78 -7.65 0.12 9.49
CA HIS A 78 -6.32 0.72 9.30
C HIS A 78 -5.22 -0.03 10.06
N GLN A 79 -5.46 -0.45 11.31
CA GLN A 79 -4.48 -1.19 12.11
C GLN A 79 -4.15 -2.57 11.52
N THR A 80 -5.07 -3.17 10.75
CA THR A 80 -4.87 -4.49 10.11
C THR A 80 -4.15 -4.43 8.74
N LEU A 81 -4.08 -3.25 8.10
CA LEU A 81 -3.65 -3.12 6.69
C LEU A 81 -2.14 -2.87 6.49
N ILE A 82 -1.31 -2.96 7.53
CA ILE A 82 0.14 -2.79 7.39
C ILE A 82 0.72 -4.05 6.72
N VAL A 83 0.74 -4.06 5.39
CA VAL A 83 1.33 -5.14 4.59
C VAL A 83 2.51 -4.62 3.78
N GLU A 84 3.72 -5.05 4.13
CA GLU A 84 4.90 -4.79 3.29
C GLU A 84 4.79 -5.58 1.97
N PRO A 85 5.26 -5.04 0.83
CA PRO A 85 5.31 -5.78 -0.40
C PRO A 85 6.23 -7.01 -0.23
N PRO A 86 5.89 -8.18 -0.79
CA PRO A 86 6.74 -9.36 -0.67
C PRO A 86 8.10 -9.12 -1.31
N ALA A 87 9.20 -9.41 -0.61
CA ALA A 87 10.54 -9.20 -1.15
C ALA A 87 10.83 -10.13 -2.33
N LEU A 88 11.31 -9.58 -3.44
CA LEU A 88 11.87 -10.35 -4.55
C LEU A 88 13.34 -10.68 -4.28
N VAL A 89 13.78 -11.83 -4.77
CA VAL A 89 15.18 -12.25 -4.68
C VAL A 89 15.91 -11.80 -5.95
N PRO A 90 16.93 -10.93 -5.85
CA PRO A 90 17.68 -10.49 -7.00
C PRO A 90 18.50 -11.64 -7.60
N PRO A 91 18.68 -11.68 -8.94
CA PRO A 91 19.62 -12.60 -9.58
C PRO A 91 21.03 -12.46 -9.01
N THR A 92 21.73 -13.59 -8.86
CA THR A 92 23.12 -13.60 -8.42
C THR A 92 24.04 -13.31 -9.59
N LYS A 93 24.99 -12.38 -9.40
CA LYS A 93 26.03 -12.12 -10.40
C LYS A 93 26.86 -13.40 -10.64
N PRO A 94 27.16 -13.77 -11.89
CA PRO A 94 28.10 -14.84 -12.20
C PRO A 94 29.48 -14.60 -11.54
N PRO A 95 30.20 -15.66 -11.17
CA PRO A 95 31.58 -15.54 -10.70
C PRO A 95 32.49 -15.03 -11.83
N ASP A 96 33.60 -14.37 -11.47
CA ASP A 96 34.58 -13.96 -12.47
C ASP A 96 35.29 -15.22 -13.04
N PRO A 97 35.54 -15.32 -14.36
CA PRO A 97 36.20 -16.48 -14.96
C PRO A 97 37.61 -16.70 -14.39
N GLU A 98 37.96 -17.96 -14.13
CA GLU A 98 39.33 -18.33 -13.74
C GLU A 98 40.22 -18.29 -14.99
N ILE A 99 41.16 -17.34 -15.02
CA ILE A 99 42.11 -17.20 -16.12
C ILE A 99 43.27 -18.18 -15.89
N PRO A 100 43.56 -19.11 -16.82
CA PRO A 100 44.70 -20.02 -16.69
C PRO A 100 46.02 -19.24 -16.72
N ASP A 101 47.04 -19.78 -16.06
CA ASP A 101 48.39 -19.20 -16.13
C ASP A 101 48.96 -19.33 -17.56
N PRO A 102 49.72 -18.33 -18.05
CA PRO A 102 50.34 -18.41 -19.36
C PRO A 102 51.42 -19.51 -19.41
N PRO A 103 51.68 -20.10 -20.59
CA PRO A 103 52.71 -21.13 -20.74
C PRO A 103 54.10 -20.57 -20.41
N PRO A 104 54.99 -21.35 -19.77
CA PRO A 104 56.33 -20.88 -19.42
C PRO A 104 57.21 -20.71 -20.67
N GLU A 105 58.00 -19.65 -20.70
CA GLU A 105 58.96 -19.40 -21.80
C GLU A 105 60.09 -20.46 -21.83
N PRO A 106 60.61 -20.82 -23.02
CA PRO A 106 61.73 -21.75 -23.12
C PRO A 106 63.01 -21.17 -22.54
N VAL A 107 63.74 -21.98 -21.79
CA VAL A 107 65.00 -21.57 -21.13
C VAL A 107 66.10 -21.21 -22.15
N ASP A 108 66.13 -21.93 -23.28
CA ASP A 108 67.06 -21.68 -24.38
C ASP A 108 66.28 -21.30 -25.64
N GLN A 109 66.31 -20.00 -25.98
CA GLN A 109 65.63 -19.47 -27.17
C GLN A 109 66.39 -19.76 -28.48
N SER A 110 67.59 -20.32 -28.41
CA SER A 110 68.33 -20.77 -29.60
C SER A 110 67.89 -22.17 -30.08
N ASP A 111 67.18 -22.93 -29.23
CA ASP A 111 66.57 -24.20 -29.59
C ASP A 111 65.26 -23.96 -30.36
N SER A 112 65.32 -24.16 -31.68
CA SER A 112 64.16 -23.96 -32.56
C SER A 112 62.99 -24.89 -32.26
N GLU A 113 63.24 -26.09 -31.72
CA GLU A 113 62.17 -27.04 -31.37
C GLU A 113 61.42 -26.57 -30.12
N ALA A 114 62.17 -26.11 -29.10
CA ALA A 114 61.58 -25.56 -27.88
C ALA A 114 60.76 -24.30 -28.16
N VAL A 115 61.25 -23.41 -29.03
CA VAL A 115 60.52 -22.21 -29.45
C VAL A 115 59.25 -22.59 -30.24
N ALA A 116 59.32 -23.57 -31.14
CA ALA A 116 58.15 -24.04 -31.89
C ALA A 116 57.06 -24.61 -30.95
N ALA A 117 57.44 -25.43 -29.97
CA ALA A 117 56.52 -25.98 -28.98
C ALA A 117 55.88 -24.88 -28.10
N TYR A 118 56.65 -23.87 -27.72
CA TYR A 118 56.12 -22.71 -26.98
C TYR A 118 55.09 -21.92 -27.80
N LEU A 119 55.32 -21.71 -29.10
CA LEU A 119 54.38 -21.01 -29.97
C LEU A 119 53.07 -21.79 -30.14
N GLU A 120 53.14 -23.12 -30.20
CA GLU A 120 51.95 -23.99 -30.23
C GLU A 120 51.15 -23.87 -28.92
N GLN A 121 51.82 -23.98 -27.77
CA GLN A 121 51.18 -23.77 -26.45
C GLN A 121 50.59 -22.36 -26.31
N LEU A 122 51.26 -21.33 -26.83
CA LEU A 122 50.75 -19.96 -26.81
C LEU A 122 49.48 -19.82 -27.66
N GLN A 123 49.42 -20.51 -28.81
CA GLN A 123 48.23 -20.54 -29.64
C GLN A 123 47.08 -21.28 -28.94
N GLU A 124 47.36 -22.38 -28.25
CA GLU A 124 46.37 -23.10 -27.43
C GLU A 124 45.85 -22.22 -26.29
N TYR A 125 46.73 -21.57 -25.54
CA TYR A 125 46.37 -20.61 -24.50
C TYR A 125 45.49 -19.49 -25.05
N GLN A 126 45.84 -18.90 -26.20
CA GLN A 126 45.00 -17.86 -26.82
C GLN A 126 43.61 -18.37 -27.20
N ASN A 127 43.51 -19.62 -27.69
CA ASN A 127 42.23 -20.23 -28.01
C ASN A 127 41.39 -20.49 -26.74
N GLU A 128 42.03 -20.93 -25.65
CA GLU A 128 41.39 -21.15 -24.36
C GLU A 128 40.87 -19.83 -23.76
N ILE A 129 41.70 -18.78 -23.76
CA ILE A 129 41.28 -17.44 -23.32
C ILE A 129 40.11 -16.91 -24.17
N ALA A 130 40.16 -17.10 -25.48
CA ALA A 130 39.07 -16.67 -26.36
C ALA A 130 37.77 -17.45 -26.07
N ALA A 131 37.86 -18.75 -25.78
CA ALA A 131 36.70 -19.55 -25.39
C ALA A 131 36.12 -19.08 -24.04
N LEU A 132 36.97 -18.85 -23.03
CA LEU A 132 36.55 -18.33 -21.72
C LEU A 132 35.88 -16.95 -21.82
N GLN A 133 36.35 -16.09 -22.73
CA GLN A 133 35.73 -14.79 -22.99
C GLN A 133 34.32 -14.94 -23.56
N VAL A 134 34.14 -15.83 -24.54
CA VAL A 134 32.82 -16.10 -25.13
C VAL A 134 31.86 -16.67 -24.09
N ASP A 135 32.30 -17.65 -23.30
CA ASP A 135 31.48 -18.25 -22.25
C ASP A 135 31.08 -17.21 -21.19
N ALA A 136 32.03 -16.37 -20.76
CA ALA A 136 31.75 -15.29 -19.82
C ALA A 136 30.76 -14.25 -20.40
N GLU A 137 30.92 -13.87 -21.66
CA GLU A 137 29.99 -12.95 -22.35
C GLU A 137 28.58 -13.54 -22.45
N ASP A 138 28.45 -14.85 -22.68
CA ASP A 138 27.16 -15.55 -22.66
C ASP A 138 26.53 -15.52 -21.26
N GLU A 139 27.28 -15.88 -20.21
CA GLU A 139 26.80 -15.85 -18.82
C GLU A 139 26.38 -14.44 -18.36
N PHE A 140 27.18 -13.41 -18.70
CA PHE A 140 26.83 -12.03 -18.37
C PHE A 140 25.58 -11.56 -19.10
N ARG A 141 25.38 -11.98 -20.35
CA ARG A 141 24.16 -11.65 -21.10
C ARG A 141 22.93 -12.29 -20.47
N GLU A 142 23.03 -13.54 -20.01
CA GLU A 142 21.96 -14.20 -19.27
C GLU A 142 21.65 -13.46 -17.97
N TYR A 143 22.68 -13.05 -17.22
CA TYR A 143 22.51 -12.24 -16.02
C TYR A 143 21.85 -10.89 -16.30
N GLU A 144 22.27 -10.17 -17.34
CA GLU A 144 21.67 -8.89 -17.74
C GLU A 144 20.18 -9.06 -18.08
N ASN A 145 19.83 -10.10 -18.84
CA ASN A 145 18.43 -10.43 -19.13
C ASN A 145 17.64 -10.73 -17.84
N ALA A 146 18.21 -11.53 -16.94
CA ALA A 146 17.59 -11.85 -15.65
C ALA A 146 17.38 -10.61 -14.78
N ILE A 147 18.29 -9.63 -14.82
CA ILE A 147 18.14 -8.36 -14.11
C ILE A 147 17.00 -7.53 -14.70
N VAL A 148 16.88 -7.46 -16.03
CA VAL A 148 15.78 -6.76 -16.69
C VAL A 148 14.44 -7.39 -16.32
N GLU A 149 14.35 -8.72 -16.36
CA GLU A 149 13.15 -9.46 -15.94
C GLU A 149 12.82 -9.23 -14.46
N TYR A 150 13.82 -9.27 -13.58
CA TYR A 150 13.66 -8.97 -12.15
C TYR A 150 13.13 -7.55 -11.93
N GLN A 151 13.67 -6.55 -12.61
CA GLN A 151 13.23 -5.16 -12.49
C GLN A 151 11.79 -5.00 -12.99
N ALA A 152 11.43 -5.63 -14.11
CA ALA A 152 10.06 -5.61 -14.62
C ALA A 152 9.09 -6.26 -13.62
N ALA A 153 9.45 -7.41 -13.07
CA ALA A 153 8.65 -8.10 -12.05
C ALA A 153 8.51 -7.26 -10.78
N ALA A 154 9.56 -6.58 -10.33
CA ALA A 154 9.50 -5.67 -9.18
C ALA A 154 8.54 -4.50 -9.41
N VAL A 155 8.55 -3.91 -10.60
CA VAL A 155 7.60 -2.84 -10.96
C VAL A 155 6.17 -3.36 -10.99
N GLU A 156 5.92 -4.51 -11.64
CA GLU A 156 4.60 -5.12 -11.71
C GLU A 156 4.06 -5.46 -10.31
N GLN A 157 4.90 -6.07 -9.47
CA GLN A 157 4.55 -6.40 -8.09
C GLN A 157 4.25 -5.15 -7.27
N ASN A 158 5.08 -4.10 -7.37
CA ASN A 158 4.83 -2.83 -6.67
C ASN A 158 3.53 -2.18 -7.16
N GLN A 159 3.24 -2.20 -8.46
CA GLN A 159 1.97 -1.70 -8.99
C GLN A 159 0.77 -2.50 -8.48
N ALA A 160 0.87 -3.83 -8.48
CA ALA A 160 -0.19 -4.70 -7.96
C ALA A 160 -0.42 -4.48 -6.46
N TRP A 161 0.65 -4.31 -5.69
CA TRP A 161 0.59 -4.00 -4.26
C TRP A 161 -0.07 -2.64 -4.01
N VAL A 162 0.33 -1.58 -4.73
CA VAL A 162 -0.32 -0.26 -4.65
C VAL A 162 -1.80 -0.35 -4.99
N MET A 163 -2.18 -1.12 -6.02
CA MET A 163 -3.58 -1.32 -6.39
C MET A 163 -4.37 -2.04 -5.28
N GLN A 164 -3.78 -3.09 -4.68
CA GLN A 164 -4.39 -3.80 -3.55
C GLN A 164 -4.58 -2.89 -2.34
N LEU A 165 -3.55 -2.11 -1.99
CA LEU A 165 -3.64 -1.13 -0.91
C LEU A 165 -4.72 -0.10 -1.21
N THR A 166 -4.72 0.50 -2.40
CA THR A 166 -5.73 1.49 -2.81
C THR A 166 -7.15 0.93 -2.63
N GLN A 167 -7.38 -0.33 -3.04
CA GLN A 167 -8.67 -0.98 -2.90
C GLN A 167 -9.02 -1.32 -1.44
N ALA A 168 -8.02 -1.63 -0.61
CA ALA A 168 -8.21 -1.92 0.81
C ALA A 168 -8.44 -0.65 1.66
N TYR A 169 -7.87 0.48 1.26
CA TYR A 169 -8.01 1.77 1.96
C TYR A 169 -9.24 2.59 1.55
N GLU A 170 -9.83 2.33 0.38
CA GLU A 170 -11.10 2.96 -0.04
C GLU A 170 -12.19 2.92 1.05
N PRO A 171 -12.54 1.78 1.67
CA PRO A 171 -13.56 1.74 2.72
C PRO A 171 -13.19 2.55 3.97
N ILE A 172 -11.89 2.66 4.30
CA ILE A 172 -11.43 3.51 5.42
C ILE A 172 -11.74 4.97 5.12
N PHE A 173 -11.46 5.43 3.90
CA PHE A 173 -11.73 6.79 3.48
C PHE A 173 -13.23 7.12 3.50
N ASP A 174 -14.06 6.21 2.97
CA ASP A 174 -15.51 6.36 2.95
C ASP A 174 -16.10 6.42 4.36
N ASP A 175 -15.63 5.56 5.26
CA ASP A 175 -16.08 5.51 6.65
C ASP A 175 -15.70 6.76 7.43
N ILE A 176 -14.48 7.27 7.25
CA ILE A 176 -14.07 8.51 7.91
C ILE A 176 -14.89 9.69 7.42
N ASN A 177 -15.12 9.81 6.11
CA ASN A 177 -15.95 10.90 5.58
C ASN A 177 -17.40 10.79 6.07
N MET A 178 -17.95 9.57 6.10
CA MET A 178 -19.29 9.32 6.64
C MET A 178 -19.37 9.71 8.12
N ALA A 179 -18.37 9.35 8.93
CA ALA A 179 -18.29 9.73 10.34
C ALA A 179 -18.31 11.26 10.51
N ILE A 180 -17.52 11.99 9.72
CA ILE A 180 -17.45 13.45 9.74
C ILE A 180 -18.80 14.07 9.33
N GLU A 181 -19.43 13.57 8.26
CA GLU A 181 -20.73 14.05 7.77
C GLU A 181 -21.85 13.86 8.79
N LEU A 182 -21.81 12.77 9.55
CA LEU A 182 -22.78 12.46 10.61
C LEU A 182 -22.58 13.29 11.89
N GLY A 183 -21.51 14.08 11.97
CA GLY A 183 -21.24 14.98 13.09
C GLY A 183 -20.42 14.34 14.20
N LEU A 184 -19.26 13.78 13.83
CA LEU A 184 -18.29 13.22 14.77
C LEU A 184 -17.90 14.25 15.85
N PRO A 185 -17.70 13.84 17.13
CA PRO A 185 -17.19 14.74 18.16
C PRO A 185 -15.86 15.36 17.76
N ALA A 186 -15.64 16.64 18.13
CA ALA A 186 -14.48 17.42 17.68
C ALA A 186 -13.12 16.77 17.99
N GLU A 187 -13.02 16.03 19.10
CA GLU A 187 -11.81 15.28 19.46
C GLU A 187 -11.51 14.16 18.46
N LEU A 188 -12.54 13.39 18.10
CA LEU A 188 -12.42 12.31 17.12
C LEU A 188 -12.32 12.82 15.69
N GLU A 189 -12.93 13.96 15.36
CA GLU A 189 -12.75 14.60 14.06
C GLU A 189 -11.28 14.93 13.80
N LEU A 190 -10.56 15.44 14.80
CA LEU A 190 -9.13 15.71 14.68
C LEU A 190 -8.35 14.41 14.42
N GLN A 191 -8.62 13.36 15.20
CA GLN A 191 -7.96 12.06 15.03
C GLN A 191 -8.29 11.43 13.66
N ALA A 192 -9.51 11.58 13.18
CA ALA A 192 -9.96 11.13 11.87
C ALA A 192 -9.23 11.86 10.74
N ARG A 193 -9.03 13.17 10.88
CA ARG A 193 -8.24 13.97 9.93
C ARG A 193 -6.76 13.60 9.95
N ASP A 194 -6.19 13.34 11.12
CA ASP A 194 -4.82 12.87 11.25
C ASP A 194 -4.64 11.48 10.63
N LEU A 195 -5.62 10.59 10.81
CA LEU A 195 -5.66 9.27 10.18
C LEU A 195 -5.71 9.39 8.65
N LEU A 196 -6.56 10.28 8.11
CA LEU A 196 -6.59 10.59 6.68
C LEU A 196 -5.29 11.22 6.18
N ALA A 197 -4.64 12.07 6.97
CA ALA A 197 -3.37 12.68 6.60
C ALA A 197 -2.25 11.64 6.52
N SER A 198 -2.22 10.69 7.46
CA SER A 198 -1.23 9.60 7.49
C SER A 198 -1.26 8.73 6.23
N TYR A 199 -2.42 8.62 5.57
CA TYR A 199 -2.58 7.90 4.31
C TYR A 199 -1.83 8.55 3.14
N TRP A 200 -1.68 9.88 3.14
CA TRP A 200 -0.96 10.58 2.07
C TRP A 200 0.56 10.63 2.30
N ASP A 201 1.00 10.30 3.52
CA ASP A 201 2.41 10.23 3.91
C ASP A 201 3.01 8.81 3.73
N THR A 202 2.22 7.80 3.37
CA THR A 202 2.76 6.49 3.01
C THR A 202 3.46 6.57 1.64
N PRO A 203 4.75 6.18 1.55
CA PRO A 203 5.60 6.36 0.37
C PRO A 203 5.22 5.51 -0.84
#